data_AF-A0A1R3ULI2-F1
#
_entry.id   AF-A0A1R3ULI2-F1
#
_cell.length_a   1.000
_cell.length_b   1.000
_cell.length_c   1.000
_cell.angle_alpha   90.00
_cell.angle_beta   90.00
_cell.angle_gamma   90.00
#
_symmetry.space_group_name_H-M   'P 1'
#
loop_
_entity.id
_entity.type
_entity.pdbx_description
1 polymer ?
#
loop_
_entity_poly.entity_id
_entity_poly.type
_entity_poly.pdbx_seq_one_letter_code
_entity_poly.pdbx_strand_id
1 'polypeptide(L)'
;MSSSEPSTPGRPGRRRKNSEPDEQQTPASSREGGRRRSGGRRKQEPRRFGRTLFILAGTLVVALIALGVVLFFQLSGDEEGDAAAQETRPAEYKVRDAGNMNEVLASRDVDGRVLNEGELFERRNAEISSQSIDFTLEESDLSEDCSAAVWGEGATQALADADCSQAGRATYLSDNYFGVATVFNLADVEGSRAVAEALDMPAPEEGEPAEEVVDPGFVLPPSGADPFDRLGSGYSAADAIISGHYLVVVWVQPTGSDSVDERVTLSTPLVALANFRDPLFRRMIEYDDDDSGTESTEGTEETGGEPGTEPGTEEVPGEVPGEQEGLPGEEEIPVPPAE
;
A
#
# COMPACT_ATOMS: atom_id res chain seq x y z
N MET A 1 -42.11 11.82 -28.63
CA MET A 1 -43.36 12.13 -27.89
C MET A 1 -43.05 11.81 -26.42
N SER A 2 -42.82 12.84 -25.60
CA SER A 2 -43.73 13.27 -24.49
C SER A 2 -43.83 12.20 -23.39
N SER A 3 -43.52 12.40 -22.11
CA SER A 3 -43.44 13.59 -21.23
C SER A 3 -42.57 13.23 -20.00
N SER A 4 -41.76 14.11 -19.37
CA SER A 4 -42.12 15.08 -18.30
C SER A 4 -43.11 14.49 -17.27
N GLU A 5 -42.96 14.52 -15.94
CA GLU A 5 -42.29 15.43 -14.98
C GLU A 5 -42.47 14.87 -13.52
N PRO A 6 -41.94 15.53 -12.47
CA PRO A 6 -41.65 14.98 -11.12
C PRO A 6 -42.57 15.45 -9.96
N SER A 7 -42.18 15.03 -8.74
CA SER A 7 -42.37 15.68 -7.41
C SER A 7 -43.70 15.53 -6.66
N THR A 8 -43.60 15.23 -5.35
CA THR A 8 -44.67 15.43 -4.36
C THR A 8 -44.09 15.96 -3.04
N PRO A 9 -44.76 16.90 -2.34
CA PRO A 9 -44.20 17.68 -1.23
C PRO A 9 -44.72 17.31 0.18
N GLY A 10 -43.94 17.70 1.20
CA GLY A 10 -44.40 18.39 2.43
C GLY A 10 -45.12 17.60 3.54
N ARG A 11 -44.58 17.67 4.78
CA ARG A 11 -45.37 17.46 6.02
C ARG A 11 -44.96 18.42 7.16
N PRO A 12 -45.92 19.10 7.83
CA PRO A 12 -45.63 20.16 8.81
C PRO A 12 -45.62 19.70 10.28
N GLY A 13 -44.80 20.41 11.07
CA GLY A 13 -44.99 20.92 12.43
C GLY A 13 -45.69 20.09 13.52
N ARG A 14 -45.02 19.95 14.69
CA ARG A 14 -45.71 19.80 15.98
C ARG A 14 -45.03 20.54 17.14
N ARG A 15 -45.67 21.65 17.48
CA ARG A 15 -45.56 22.48 18.69
C ARG A 15 -46.07 21.72 19.93
N ARG A 16 -45.35 21.76 21.06
CA ARG A 16 -45.92 21.56 22.41
C ARG A 16 -45.35 22.60 23.37
N LYS A 17 -46.28 23.23 24.10
CA LYS A 17 -46.15 24.26 25.14
C LYS A 17 -47.08 23.81 26.28
N ASN A 18 -46.67 23.95 27.54
CA ASN A 18 -47.45 24.00 28.81
C ASN A 18 -46.41 24.44 29.88
N SER A 19 -46.45 25.64 30.49
CA SER A 19 -47.33 26.17 31.59
C SER A 19 -47.03 25.48 32.95
N GLU A 20 -46.21 26.05 33.87
CA GLU A 20 -46.49 27.06 34.95
C GLU A 20 -47.14 26.46 36.24
N PRO A 21 -47.17 27.11 37.43
CA PRO A 21 -46.24 28.02 38.16
C PRO A 21 -46.16 27.68 39.70
N ASP A 22 -45.40 28.43 40.53
CA ASP A 22 -45.93 29.12 41.76
C ASP A 22 -44.89 29.95 42.57
N GLU A 23 -45.41 30.99 43.23
CA GLU A 23 -44.76 32.12 43.96
C GLU A 23 -44.43 31.86 45.45
N GLN A 24 -43.52 32.68 46.02
CA GLN A 24 -43.66 33.42 47.32
C GLN A 24 -42.32 34.13 47.68
N GLN A 25 -42.22 35.46 47.55
CA GLN A 25 -42.49 36.55 48.54
C GLN A 25 -41.48 36.72 49.72
N THR A 26 -40.60 37.75 49.60
CA THR A 26 -40.21 38.90 50.50
C THR A 26 -40.16 38.78 52.06
N PRO A 27 -39.56 39.72 52.87
CA PRO A 27 -38.86 41.01 52.60
C PRO A 27 -37.64 41.45 53.48
N ALA A 28 -36.99 42.54 53.01
CA ALA A 28 -36.30 43.72 53.60
C ALA A 28 -35.83 43.88 55.08
N SER A 29 -34.64 44.50 55.25
CA SER A 29 -34.33 45.69 56.11
C SER A 29 -32.84 46.10 55.90
N SER A 30 -32.44 47.30 55.44
CA SER A 30 -32.48 48.66 56.03
C SER A 30 -31.36 48.99 57.05
N ARG A 31 -30.67 50.11 56.76
CA ARG A 31 -29.80 51.00 57.59
C ARG A 31 -28.31 50.67 57.76
N GLU A 32 -27.37 51.60 57.97
CA GLU A 32 -27.17 53.04 57.73
C GLU A 32 -25.96 53.45 58.60
N GLY A 33 -24.96 54.15 58.03
CA GLY A 33 -23.91 54.91 58.76
C GLY A 33 -22.92 54.09 59.60
N GLY A 34 -21.72 54.53 59.96
CA GLY A 34 -20.98 55.76 59.73
C GLY A 34 -19.71 55.79 60.62
N ARG A 35 -18.58 56.16 60.01
CA ARG A 35 -17.48 57.00 60.53
C ARG A 35 -16.73 56.70 61.87
N ARG A 36 -15.39 56.64 61.71
CA ARG A 36 -14.28 57.40 62.39
C ARG A 36 -13.33 56.66 63.37
N ARG A 37 -12.09 56.49 62.87
CA ARG A 37 -10.73 56.94 63.33
C ARG A 37 -10.12 56.52 64.68
N SER A 38 -8.78 56.41 64.58
CA SER A 38 -7.70 56.37 65.60
C SER A 38 -7.41 54.98 66.19
N GLY A 39 -6.19 54.48 66.34
CA GLY A 39 -4.82 54.91 65.99
C GLY A 39 -3.82 53.98 66.70
N GLY A 40 -2.62 53.77 66.14
CA GLY A 40 -1.39 53.55 66.93
C GLY A 40 -0.73 52.16 67.02
N ARG A 41 0.43 52.07 66.33
CA ARG A 41 1.74 51.45 66.71
C ARG A 41 2.03 49.93 66.66
N ARG A 42 2.95 49.62 65.71
CA ARG A 42 4.19 48.79 65.76
C ARG A 42 4.10 47.27 66.04
N LYS A 43 4.49 46.44 65.04
CA LYS A 43 5.77 45.67 65.03
C LYS A 43 5.94 44.78 63.76
N GLN A 44 7.11 44.95 63.14
CA GLN A 44 7.99 44.03 62.37
C GLN A 44 7.43 42.90 61.46
N GLU A 45 7.86 42.96 60.20
CA GLU A 45 7.88 41.87 59.22
C GLU A 45 8.68 40.64 59.71
N PRO A 46 8.39 39.45 59.15
CA PRO A 46 9.42 38.81 58.35
C PRO A 46 8.91 38.28 56.98
N ARG A 47 9.67 38.69 55.96
CA ARG A 47 9.95 38.12 54.64
C ARG A 47 9.24 36.81 54.23
N ARG A 48 8.33 36.92 53.24
CA ARG A 48 7.71 35.82 52.48
C ARG A 48 8.61 35.33 51.32
N PHE A 49 9.78 34.77 51.62
CA PHE A 49 10.70 34.24 50.58
C PHE A 49 10.86 32.71 50.58
N GLY A 50 10.00 31.97 51.29
CA GLY A 50 10.09 30.50 51.37
C GLY A 50 9.16 29.74 50.43
N ARG A 51 8.02 30.31 50.01
CA ARG A 51 6.94 29.51 49.39
C ARG A 51 7.09 29.31 47.88
N THR A 52 7.74 30.24 47.18
CA THR A 52 8.02 30.12 45.74
C THR A 52 9.10 29.08 45.44
N LEU A 53 10.07 28.90 46.34
CA LEU A 53 11.17 27.95 46.17
C LEU A 53 10.69 26.49 46.30
N PHE A 54 9.72 26.21 47.17
CA PHE A 54 9.10 24.88 47.26
C PHE A 54 8.21 24.53 46.07
N ILE A 55 7.52 25.52 45.47
CA ILE A 55 6.72 25.30 44.25
C ILE A 55 7.63 25.04 43.06
N LEU A 56 8.72 25.81 42.93
CA LEU A 56 9.68 25.67 41.82
C LEU A 56 10.47 24.35 41.91
N ALA A 57 10.83 23.93 43.13
CA ALA A 57 11.43 22.62 43.37
C ALA A 57 10.45 21.47 43.09
N GLY A 58 9.17 21.62 43.46
CA GLY A 58 8.13 20.62 43.16
C GLY A 58 7.89 20.45 41.66
N THR A 59 7.82 21.55 40.90
CA THR A 59 7.68 21.49 39.43
C THR A 59 8.88 20.87 38.76
N LEU A 60 10.11 21.12 39.26
CA LEU A 60 11.32 20.51 38.73
C LEU A 60 11.32 19.00 38.93
N VAL A 61 10.93 18.52 40.10
CA VAL A 61 10.86 17.07 40.38
C VAL A 61 9.82 16.39 39.51
N VAL A 62 8.64 16.99 39.34
CA VAL A 62 7.61 16.45 38.43
C VAL A 62 8.09 16.45 36.98
N ALA A 63 8.78 17.51 36.53
CA ALA A 63 9.36 17.56 35.19
C ALA A 63 10.45 16.51 34.98
N LEU A 64 11.29 16.26 35.99
CA LEU A 64 12.33 15.21 35.92
C LEU A 64 11.74 13.81 35.98
N ILE A 65 10.65 13.59 36.72
CA ILE A 65 9.92 12.31 36.71
C ILE A 65 9.24 12.12 35.36
N ALA A 66 8.58 13.15 34.80
CA ALA A 66 7.97 13.07 33.48
C ALA A 66 9.02 12.82 32.39
N LEU A 67 10.16 13.51 32.44
CA LEU A 67 11.29 13.27 31.54
C LEU A 67 11.87 11.87 31.73
N GLY A 68 11.99 11.40 32.97
CA GLY A 68 12.44 10.05 33.30
C GLY A 68 11.48 8.98 32.80
N VAL A 69 10.17 9.21 32.84
CA VAL A 69 9.15 8.33 32.28
C VAL A 69 9.20 8.34 30.75
N VAL A 70 9.34 9.50 30.12
CA VAL A 70 9.49 9.60 28.65
C VAL A 70 10.77 8.92 28.19
N LEU A 71 11.89 9.14 28.88
CA LEU A 71 13.16 8.45 28.60
C LEU A 71 13.07 6.96 28.88
N PHE A 72 12.35 6.55 29.94
CA PHE A 72 12.13 5.14 30.24
C PHE A 72 11.27 4.46 29.17
N PHE A 73 10.23 5.11 28.66
CA PHE A 73 9.45 4.58 27.53
C PHE A 73 10.23 4.60 26.21
N GLN A 74 11.16 5.54 26.01
CA GLN A 74 12.05 5.53 24.84
C GLN A 74 13.20 4.52 24.95
N LEU A 75 13.71 4.23 26.15
CA LEU A 75 14.80 3.26 26.36
C LEU A 75 14.33 1.85 26.70
N SER A 76 13.11 1.69 27.17
CA SER A 76 12.49 0.39 27.49
C SER A 76 11.46 -0.02 26.46
N GLY A 77 11.49 0.61 25.27
CA GLY A 77 10.83 0.05 24.09
C GLY A 77 11.36 -1.37 23.90
N ASP A 78 10.42 -2.29 23.83
CA ASP A 78 10.53 -3.71 24.11
C ASP A 78 11.70 -4.42 23.42
N GLU A 79 12.39 -5.31 24.15
CA GLU A 79 13.28 -6.35 23.61
C GLU A 79 12.50 -7.50 22.90
N GLU A 80 11.28 -7.22 22.46
CA GLU A 80 10.43 -8.00 21.53
C GLU A 80 9.70 -7.05 20.55
N GLY A 81 10.32 -5.92 20.18
CA GLY A 81 9.79 -4.99 19.18
C GLY A 81 10.12 -5.46 17.77
N ASP A 82 9.10 -5.58 16.91
CA ASP A 82 9.27 -5.76 15.47
C ASP A 82 10.29 -4.74 14.95
N ALA A 83 11.38 -5.23 14.38
CA ALA A 83 12.41 -4.37 13.82
C ALA A 83 11.79 -3.51 12.71
N ALA A 84 12.12 -2.22 12.69
CA ALA A 84 11.65 -1.33 11.64
C ALA A 84 12.28 -1.70 10.29
N ALA A 85 11.49 -1.62 9.23
CA ALA A 85 11.98 -1.78 7.86
C ALA A 85 13.01 -0.70 7.53
N GLN A 86 14.04 -1.08 6.76
CA GLN A 86 15.05 -0.12 6.30
C GLN A 86 14.53 0.73 5.15
N GLU A 87 14.92 2.00 5.14
CA GLU A 87 14.65 2.95 4.05
C GLU A 87 15.75 2.79 2.98
N THR A 88 15.58 1.80 2.11
CA THR A 88 16.51 1.49 1.02
C THR A 88 15.80 1.43 -0.33
N ARG A 89 16.56 1.25 -1.42
CA ARG A 89 16.05 1.16 -2.78
C ARG A 89 16.76 0.09 -3.61
N PRO A 90 16.14 -0.42 -4.68
CA PRO A 90 16.79 -1.38 -5.57
C PRO A 90 17.93 -0.75 -6.36
N ALA A 91 18.90 -1.59 -6.75
CA ALA A 91 19.98 -1.18 -7.65
C ALA A 91 19.48 -1.02 -9.10
N GLU A 92 18.49 -1.82 -9.51
CA GLU A 92 17.80 -1.66 -10.79
C GLU A 92 16.28 -1.55 -10.59
N TYR A 93 15.66 -0.60 -11.29
CA TYR A 93 14.21 -0.42 -11.28
C TYR A 93 13.68 -0.34 -12.71
N LYS A 94 12.57 -1.01 -12.99
CA LYS A 94 11.93 -1.01 -14.31
C LYS A 94 10.41 -0.92 -14.18
N VAL A 95 9.81 -0.07 -15.00
CA VAL A 95 8.35 0.02 -15.14
C VAL A 95 7.88 -0.93 -16.26
N ARG A 96 6.79 -1.65 -16.02
CA ARG A 96 6.17 -2.62 -16.91
C ARG A 96 4.69 -2.29 -17.07
N ASP A 97 4.18 -2.43 -18.29
CA ASP A 97 2.77 -2.26 -18.61
C ASP A 97 2.13 -3.65 -18.82
N ALA A 98 1.01 -3.95 -18.14
CA ALA A 98 0.32 -5.23 -18.24
C ALA A 98 -0.65 -5.35 -19.44
N GLY A 99 -0.65 -4.38 -20.36
CA GLY A 99 -1.41 -4.44 -21.61
C GLY A 99 -2.92 -4.47 -21.36
N ASN A 100 -3.60 -5.53 -21.81
CA ASN A 100 -5.07 -5.65 -21.74
C ASN A 100 -5.65 -5.43 -20.33
N MET A 101 -4.89 -5.80 -19.29
CA MET A 101 -5.31 -5.56 -17.90
C MET A 101 -5.60 -4.08 -17.61
N ASN A 102 -4.85 -3.18 -18.27
CA ASN A 102 -4.97 -1.75 -18.09
C ASN A 102 -6.27 -1.17 -18.67
N GLU A 103 -6.89 -1.88 -19.59
CA GLU A 103 -8.18 -1.51 -20.18
C GLU A 103 -9.34 -2.06 -19.34
N VAL A 104 -9.25 -3.35 -18.96
CA VAL A 104 -10.32 -4.05 -18.20
C VAL A 104 -10.43 -3.56 -16.76
N LEU A 105 -9.30 -3.30 -16.10
CA LEU A 105 -9.24 -2.83 -14.70
C LEU A 105 -8.84 -1.35 -14.63
N ALA A 106 -9.24 -0.54 -15.62
CA ALA A 106 -8.74 0.83 -15.80
C ALA A 106 -8.93 1.76 -14.59
N SER A 107 -10.02 1.62 -13.84
CA SER A 107 -10.32 2.47 -12.68
C SER A 107 -11.16 1.75 -11.62
N ARG A 108 -11.21 2.30 -10.41
CA ARG A 108 -12.11 1.83 -9.34
C ARG A 108 -13.59 2.01 -9.67
N ASP A 109 -13.92 2.92 -10.59
CA ASP A 109 -15.30 3.05 -11.07
C ASP A 109 -15.72 1.85 -11.93
N VAL A 110 -14.75 1.25 -12.62
CA VAL A 110 -14.94 0.00 -13.39
C VAL A 110 -14.87 -1.21 -12.46
N ASP A 111 -13.86 -1.28 -11.59
CA ASP A 111 -13.65 -2.32 -10.58
C ASP A 111 -13.61 -1.76 -9.15
N GLY A 112 -14.78 -1.61 -8.53
CA GLY A 112 -14.92 -1.07 -7.17
C GLY A 112 -14.64 -2.09 -6.06
N ARG A 113 -14.13 -3.28 -6.38
CA ARG A 113 -13.91 -4.35 -5.41
C ARG A 113 -12.70 -4.02 -4.52
N VAL A 114 -12.94 -3.89 -3.23
CA VAL A 114 -11.91 -3.70 -2.20
C VAL A 114 -10.94 -4.89 -2.19
N LEU A 115 -9.65 -4.64 -1.97
CA LEU A 115 -8.65 -5.68 -1.75
C LEU A 115 -8.92 -6.38 -0.42
N ASN A 116 -8.75 -7.70 -0.38
CA ASN A 116 -8.91 -8.51 0.83
C ASN A 116 -7.74 -9.47 1.01
N GLU A 117 -7.40 -9.76 2.27
CA GLU A 117 -6.26 -10.61 2.63
C GLU A 117 -6.34 -12.00 2.01
N GLY A 118 -7.51 -12.65 2.07
CA GLY A 118 -7.72 -14.00 1.52
C GLY A 118 -7.63 -14.09 -0.01
N GLU A 119 -7.74 -12.96 -0.71
CA GLU A 119 -7.51 -12.86 -2.14
C GLU A 119 -6.04 -12.61 -2.45
N LEU A 120 -5.38 -11.71 -1.71
CA LEU A 120 -4.02 -11.24 -1.95
C LEU A 120 -2.92 -12.15 -1.42
N PHE A 121 -3.12 -12.78 -0.27
CA PHE A 121 -2.04 -13.47 0.46
C PHE A 121 -2.30 -14.95 0.66
N GLU A 122 -3.55 -15.38 0.56
CA GLU A 122 -3.89 -16.81 0.66
C GLU A 122 -3.91 -17.50 -0.71
N ARG A 123 -4.31 -18.78 -0.71
CA ARG A 123 -4.46 -19.63 -1.90
C ARG A 123 -3.13 -19.76 -2.66
N ARG A 124 -3.04 -19.17 -3.86
CA ARG A 124 -1.88 -19.26 -4.76
C ARG A 124 -0.79 -18.23 -4.44
N ASN A 125 -1.03 -17.36 -3.47
CA ASN A 125 -0.05 -16.37 -3.04
C ASN A 125 0.62 -16.73 -1.70
N ALA A 126 0.17 -17.78 -1.01
CA ALA A 126 0.93 -18.32 0.13
C ALA A 126 2.22 -19.02 -0.34
N GLU A 127 2.17 -19.62 -1.53
CA GLU A 127 3.29 -20.24 -2.23
C GLU A 127 3.23 -19.84 -3.71
N ILE A 128 4.22 -19.10 -4.18
CA ILE A 128 4.34 -18.65 -5.57
C ILE A 128 5.44 -19.46 -6.26
N SER A 129 5.03 -20.41 -7.09
CA SER A 129 5.94 -21.28 -7.85
C SER A 129 6.00 -20.86 -9.31
N SER A 130 7.20 -20.53 -9.80
CA SER A 130 7.41 -20.18 -11.21
C SER A 130 8.89 -20.24 -11.57
N GLN A 131 9.20 -20.63 -12.81
CA GLN A 131 10.58 -20.70 -13.32
C GLN A 131 11.54 -21.52 -12.45
N SER A 132 11.05 -22.58 -11.80
CA SER A 132 11.81 -23.42 -10.84
C SER A 132 12.26 -22.67 -9.57
N ILE A 133 11.58 -21.59 -9.22
CA ILE A 133 11.71 -20.88 -7.95
C ILE A 133 10.38 -21.00 -7.23
N ASP A 134 10.46 -21.38 -5.96
CA ASP A 134 9.33 -21.45 -5.04
C ASP A 134 9.52 -20.38 -3.98
N PHE A 135 8.65 -19.37 -4.00
CA PHE A 135 8.58 -18.34 -2.98
C PHE A 135 7.48 -18.68 -1.96
N THR A 136 7.82 -18.70 -0.69
CA THR A 136 6.89 -18.89 0.43
C THR A 136 6.65 -17.56 1.12
N LEU A 137 5.39 -17.25 1.40
CA LEU A 137 4.98 -16.07 2.15
C LEU A 137 5.46 -16.17 3.60
N GLU A 138 6.14 -15.14 4.10
CA GLU A 138 6.56 -15.04 5.50
C GLU A 138 5.64 -14.11 6.30
N GLU A 139 5.44 -12.89 5.81
CA GLU A 139 4.63 -11.87 6.46
C GLU A 139 3.81 -11.12 5.43
N SER A 140 2.62 -10.66 5.84
CA SER A 140 1.74 -9.85 5.01
C SER A 140 1.01 -8.81 5.84
N ASP A 141 0.74 -7.67 5.22
CA ASP A 141 -0.04 -6.57 5.80
C ASP A 141 -0.98 -5.98 4.73
N LEU A 142 -2.21 -5.66 5.12
CA LEU A 142 -3.15 -4.93 4.28
C LEU A 142 -3.67 -3.72 5.05
N SER A 143 -3.34 -2.53 4.56
CA SER A 143 -3.65 -1.27 5.23
C SER A 143 -4.44 -0.32 4.32
N GLU A 144 -5.28 0.51 4.92
CA GLU A 144 -5.90 1.68 4.26
C GLU A 144 -4.97 2.91 4.30
N ASP A 145 -3.92 2.88 5.13
CA ASP A 145 -2.88 3.90 5.17
C ASP A 145 -1.77 3.54 4.17
N CYS A 146 -1.91 4.01 2.94
CA CYS A 146 -0.91 3.77 1.90
C CYS A 146 0.45 4.41 2.20
N SER A 147 0.49 5.47 3.02
CA SER A 147 1.76 6.15 3.35
C SER A 147 2.67 5.29 4.21
N ALA A 148 2.11 4.36 4.99
CA ALA A 148 2.88 3.41 5.79
C ALA A 148 3.60 2.35 4.94
N ALA A 149 3.26 2.20 3.65
CA ALA A 149 3.83 1.22 2.75
C ALA A 149 5.06 1.72 1.97
N VAL A 150 5.40 3.00 2.10
CA VAL A 150 6.54 3.62 1.44
C VAL A 150 7.32 4.47 2.44
N TRP A 151 8.55 4.82 2.07
CA TRP A 151 9.30 5.89 2.69
C TRP A 151 9.53 7.01 1.67
N GLY A 152 9.99 8.18 2.12
CA GLY A 152 10.28 9.33 1.27
C GLY A 152 9.05 10.17 0.88
N GLU A 153 9.27 11.48 0.76
CA GLU A 153 8.20 12.46 0.51
C GLU A 153 7.64 12.35 -0.91
N GLY A 154 8.49 12.04 -1.90
CA GLY A 154 8.07 11.90 -3.31
C GLY A 154 7.09 10.75 -3.51
N ALA A 155 7.43 9.56 -3.00
CA ALA A 155 6.57 8.38 -3.07
C ALA A 155 5.26 8.59 -2.28
N THR A 156 5.34 9.19 -1.08
CA THR A 156 4.17 9.49 -0.25
C THR A 156 3.21 10.44 -0.95
N GLN A 157 3.74 11.52 -1.53
CA GLN A 157 2.94 12.51 -2.25
C GLN A 157 2.30 11.90 -3.50
N ALA A 158 3.04 11.09 -4.27
CA ALA A 158 2.51 10.43 -5.46
C ALA A 158 1.33 9.50 -5.14
N LEU A 159 1.40 8.74 -4.04
CA LEU A 159 0.29 7.90 -3.57
C LEU A 159 -0.94 8.73 -3.18
N ALA A 160 -0.72 9.88 -2.52
CA ALA A 160 -1.81 10.79 -2.16
C ALA A 160 -2.47 11.40 -3.41
N ASP A 161 -1.68 11.85 -4.39
CA ASP A 161 -2.16 12.44 -5.63
C ASP A 161 -2.89 11.41 -6.53
N ALA A 162 -2.54 10.14 -6.41
CA ALA A 162 -3.21 9.02 -7.08
C ALA A 162 -4.45 8.48 -6.32
N ASP A 163 -4.90 9.18 -5.27
CA ASP A 163 -6.01 8.80 -4.38
C ASP A 163 -5.92 7.33 -3.90
N CYS A 164 -4.73 6.91 -3.47
CA CYS A 164 -4.52 5.56 -2.94
C CYS A 164 -5.47 5.25 -1.79
N SER A 165 -6.12 4.09 -1.85
CA SER A 165 -7.11 3.66 -0.85
C SER A 165 -6.68 2.45 -0.04
N GLN A 166 -5.81 1.61 -0.58
CA GLN A 166 -5.27 0.46 0.12
C GLN A 166 -3.86 0.15 -0.37
N ALA A 167 -3.02 -0.34 0.53
CA ALA A 167 -1.74 -0.93 0.22
C ALA A 167 -1.66 -2.33 0.84
N GLY A 168 -1.43 -3.34 0.01
CA GLY A 168 -1.10 -4.70 0.44
C GLY A 168 0.40 -4.92 0.31
N ARG A 169 1.06 -5.40 1.35
CA ARG A 169 2.50 -5.71 1.36
C ARG A 169 2.70 -7.15 1.79
N ALA A 170 3.67 -7.82 1.18
CA ALA A 170 4.03 -9.18 1.52
C ALA A 170 5.52 -9.42 1.34
N THR A 171 6.10 -10.23 2.21
CA THR A 171 7.48 -10.69 2.15
C THR A 171 7.54 -12.16 1.80
N TYR A 172 8.51 -12.53 0.97
CA TYR A 172 8.66 -13.89 0.44
C TYR A 172 10.08 -14.39 0.56
N LEU A 173 10.23 -15.67 0.89
CA LEU A 173 11.51 -16.39 0.92
C LEU A 173 11.53 -17.53 -0.08
N SER A 174 12.72 -17.78 -0.62
CA SER A 174 13.08 -18.97 -1.39
C SER A 174 14.49 -19.40 -0.98
N ASP A 175 14.97 -20.53 -1.49
CA ASP A 175 16.31 -21.03 -1.19
C ASP A 175 17.44 -20.02 -1.48
N ASN A 176 17.29 -19.23 -2.55
CA ASN A 176 18.35 -18.36 -3.06
C ASN A 176 17.99 -16.87 -3.09
N TYR A 177 16.74 -16.52 -2.82
CA TYR A 177 16.23 -15.16 -2.92
C TYR A 177 15.26 -14.86 -1.80
N PHE A 178 15.19 -13.58 -1.44
CA PHE A 178 14.09 -13.02 -0.68
C PHE A 178 13.55 -11.80 -1.43
N GLY A 179 12.28 -11.48 -1.19
CA GLY A 179 11.68 -10.34 -1.89
C GLY A 179 10.43 -9.81 -1.22
N VAL A 180 10.04 -8.62 -1.67
CA VAL A 180 8.85 -7.90 -1.25
C VAL A 180 7.94 -7.74 -2.45
N ALA A 181 6.65 -7.98 -2.24
CA ALA A 181 5.60 -7.65 -3.19
C ALA A 181 4.64 -6.65 -2.53
N THR A 182 4.41 -5.53 -3.22
CA THR A 182 3.50 -4.47 -2.77
C THR A 182 2.47 -4.22 -3.85
N VAL A 183 1.20 -4.12 -3.49
CA VAL A 183 0.10 -3.71 -4.37
C VAL A 183 -0.57 -2.47 -3.82
N PHE A 184 -0.73 -1.45 -4.65
CA PHE A 184 -1.50 -0.25 -4.34
C PHE A 184 -2.83 -0.25 -5.09
N ASN A 185 -3.92 0.08 -4.40
CA ASN A 185 -5.24 0.31 -4.98
C ASN A 185 -5.46 1.81 -5.18
N LEU A 186 -5.30 2.28 -6.42
CA LEU A 186 -5.27 3.69 -6.81
C LEU A 186 -6.57 4.10 -7.50
N ALA A 187 -6.75 5.38 -7.81
CA ALA A 187 -7.94 5.85 -8.53
C ALA A 187 -8.14 5.16 -9.88
N ASP A 188 -7.08 5.17 -10.69
CA ASP A 188 -7.06 4.77 -12.09
C ASP A 188 -5.65 4.36 -12.55
N VAL A 189 -5.56 3.94 -13.80
CA VAL A 189 -4.32 3.50 -14.45
C VAL A 189 -3.31 4.65 -14.60
N GLU A 190 -3.78 5.89 -14.79
CA GLU A 190 -2.93 7.09 -14.81
C GLU A 190 -2.26 7.30 -13.45
N GLY A 191 -2.99 7.13 -12.34
CA GLY A 191 -2.45 7.13 -11.00
C GLY A 191 -1.40 6.03 -10.81
N SER A 192 -1.65 4.83 -11.32
CA SER A 192 -0.68 3.72 -11.28
C SER A 192 0.61 4.04 -12.04
N ARG A 193 0.51 4.68 -13.20
CA ARG A 193 1.67 5.15 -13.98
C ARG A 193 2.43 6.24 -13.25
N ALA A 194 1.73 7.22 -12.70
CA ALA A 194 2.34 8.35 -11.98
C ALA A 194 3.10 7.88 -10.74
N VAL A 195 2.53 6.96 -9.95
CA VAL A 195 3.23 6.37 -8.79
C VAL A 195 4.43 5.55 -9.24
N ALA A 196 4.30 4.73 -10.30
CA ALA A 196 5.43 3.97 -10.82
C ALA A 196 6.59 4.86 -11.29
N GLU A 197 6.30 5.99 -11.92
CA GLU A 197 7.30 6.98 -12.33
C GLU A 197 7.93 7.68 -11.11
N ALA A 198 7.14 8.05 -10.11
CA ALA A 198 7.63 8.72 -8.91
C ALA A 198 8.55 7.85 -8.03
N LEU A 199 8.47 6.52 -8.15
CA LEU A 199 9.38 5.58 -7.48
C LEU A 199 10.73 5.43 -8.19
N ASP A 200 10.87 5.92 -9.43
CA ASP A 200 12.15 5.89 -10.13
C ASP A 200 13.10 6.96 -9.57
N MET A 201 14.40 6.66 -9.54
CA MET A 201 15.37 7.67 -9.17
C MET A 201 15.57 8.62 -10.35
N PRO A 202 15.32 9.92 -10.18
CA PRO A 202 15.54 10.87 -11.25
C PRO A 202 17.01 10.85 -11.68
N ALA A 203 17.23 10.88 -12.99
CA ALA A 203 18.56 11.17 -13.51
C ALA A 203 18.88 12.64 -13.16
N PRO A 204 20.13 12.95 -12.75
CA PRO A 204 20.53 14.35 -12.56
C PRO A 204 20.33 15.11 -13.87
N GLU A 205 19.73 16.30 -13.80
CA GLU A 205 19.61 17.15 -14.99
C GLU A 205 21.00 17.58 -15.50
N GLU A 206 21.09 17.96 -16.78
CA GLU A 206 22.36 18.40 -17.36
C GLU A 206 22.94 19.60 -16.59
N GLY A 207 24.03 19.35 -15.85
CA GLY A 207 24.72 20.36 -15.07
C GLY A 207 24.34 20.40 -13.59
N GLU A 208 23.38 19.59 -13.14
CA GLU A 208 23.10 19.38 -11.72
C GLU A 208 24.06 18.35 -11.12
N PRO A 209 24.64 18.62 -9.93
CA PRO A 209 25.41 17.61 -9.23
C PRO A 209 24.50 16.49 -8.75
N ALA A 210 24.95 15.24 -8.87
CA ALA A 210 24.19 14.06 -8.41
C ALA A 210 23.79 14.11 -6.92
N GLU A 211 24.49 14.92 -6.11
CA GLU A 211 24.19 15.14 -4.69
C GLU A 211 22.95 16.00 -4.44
N GLU A 212 22.42 16.69 -5.46
CA GLU A 212 21.19 17.49 -5.38
C GLU A 212 19.95 16.70 -5.82
N VAL A 213 20.12 15.47 -6.35
CA VAL A 213 19.02 14.58 -6.67
C VAL A 213 18.40 14.09 -5.37
N VAL A 214 17.19 14.57 -5.08
CA VAL A 214 16.43 14.14 -3.91
C VAL A 214 15.89 12.75 -4.17
N ASP A 215 16.19 11.80 -3.27
CA ASP A 215 15.62 10.46 -3.33
C ASP A 215 14.10 10.55 -3.06
N PRO A 216 13.25 10.15 -4.02
CA PRO A 216 11.81 10.23 -3.84
C PRO A 216 11.30 9.24 -2.80
N GLY A 217 12.09 8.21 -2.48
CA GLY A 217 11.72 7.10 -1.62
C GLY A 217 11.22 5.88 -2.39
N PHE A 218 10.96 4.80 -1.64
CA PHE A 218 10.60 3.51 -2.22
C PHE A 218 9.66 2.70 -1.31
N VAL A 219 9.22 1.52 -1.77
CA VAL A 219 8.36 0.62 -0.99
C VAL A 219 9.08 0.00 0.20
N LEU A 220 8.33 -0.24 1.28
CA LEU A 220 8.80 -0.91 2.49
C LEU A 220 8.20 -2.32 2.62
N PRO A 221 8.93 -3.32 3.15
CA PRO A 221 8.33 -4.55 3.65
C PRO A 221 7.36 -4.27 4.82
N PRO A 222 6.48 -5.23 5.17
CA PRO A 222 5.63 -5.14 6.38
C PRO A 222 6.44 -4.90 7.67
N SER A 223 7.57 -5.59 7.82
CA SER A 223 8.51 -5.43 8.94
C SER A 223 9.96 -5.48 8.47
N GLY A 224 10.88 -5.15 9.37
CA GLY A 224 12.33 -5.32 9.21
C GLY A 224 12.86 -6.61 9.84
N ALA A 225 12.08 -7.70 9.86
CA ALA A 225 12.59 -9.00 10.29
C ALA A 225 13.69 -9.53 9.34
N ASP A 226 14.64 -10.33 9.83
CA ASP A 226 15.62 -11.02 8.95
C ASP A 226 14.88 -11.93 7.95
N PRO A 227 15.27 -11.97 6.67
CA PRO A 227 16.39 -11.24 6.02
C PRO A 227 15.99 -9.89 5.39
N PHE A 228 14.80 -9.37 5.65
CA PHE A 228 14.29 -8.14 5.04
C PHE A 228 14.92 -6.87 5.63
N ASP A 229 15.56 -6.96 6.80
CA ASP A 229 16.40 -5.92 7.40
C ASP A 229 17.63 -5.55 6.54
N ARG A 230 18.00 -6.40 5.56
CA ARG A 230 19.10 -6.16 4.61
C ARG A 230 18.64 -5.98 3.16
N LEU A 231 17.33 -5.82 2.92
CA LEU A 231 16.83 -5.53 1.58
C LEU A 231 17.44 -4.22 1.07
N GLY A 232 17.98 -4.23 -0.15
CA GLY A 232 18.64 -3.08 -0.76
C GLY A 232 20.09 -2.84 -0.33
N SER A 233 20.63 -3.58 0.65
CA SER A 233 22.07 -3.49 0.98
C SER A 233 22.96 -4.24 -0.03
N GLY A 234 22.38 -5.25 -0.69
CA GLY A 234 23.00 -6.00 -1.78
C GLY A 234 22.46 -5.60 -3.14
N TYR A 235 23.03 -6.19 -4.20
CA TYR A 235 22.48 -6.05 -5.54
C TYR A 235 21.08 -6.65 -5.59
N SER A 236 20.12 -5.80 -5.92
CA SER A 236 18.71 -6.12 -5.94
C SER A 236 18.03 -5.37 -7.08
N ALA A 237 16.90 -5.89 -7.53
CA ALA A 237 16.16 -5.31 -8.64
C ALA A 237 14.67 -5.33 -8.35
N ALA A 238 13.95 -4.35 -8.87
CA ALA A 238 12.51 -4.25 -8.75
C ALA A 238 11.84 -3.96 -10.10
N ASP A 239 10.65 -4.54 -10.27
CA ASP A 239 9.74 -4.22 -11.37
C ASP A 239 8.46 -3.61 -10.78
N ALA A 240 8.04 -2.45 -11.30
CA ALA A 240 6.72 -1.87 -11.08
C ALA A 240 5.81 -2.19 -12.25
N ILE A 241 4.72 -2.89 -11.99
CA ILE A 241 3.84 -3.50 -12.98
C ILE A 241 2.48 -2.82 -12.89
N ILE A 242 2.21 -1.95 -13.85
CA ILE A 242 0.93 -1.25 -14.01
C ILE A 242 -0.10 -2.30 -14.45
N SER A 243 -1.10 -2.52 -13.61
CA SER A 243 -2.08 -3.61 -13.67
C SER A 243 -3.51 -3.04 -13.54
N GLY A 244 -3.87 -2.11 -14.42
CA GLY A 244 -5.06 -1.27 -14.29
C GLY A 244 -4.82 -0.14 -13.29
N HIS A 245 -5.83 0.13 -12.46
CA HIS A 245 -5.72 1.01 -11.29
C HIS A 245 -4.97 0.38 -10.11
N TYR A 246 -4.45 -0.84 -10.29
CA TYR A 246 -3.52 -1.44 -9.36
C TYR A 246 -2.09 -1.25 -9.83
N LEU A 247 -1.21 -0.78 -8.94
CA LEU A 247 0.23 -0.82 -9.14
C LEU A 247 0.82 -1.96 -8.30
N VAL A 248 1.45 -2.93 -8.96
CA VAL A 248 2.17 -4.02 -8.28
C VAL A 248 3.68 -3.80 -8.38
N VAL A 249 4.35 -3.63 -7.26
CA VAL A 249 5.82 -3.52 -7.19
C VAL A 249 6.38 -4.82 -6.62
N VAL A 250 7.30 -5.46 -7.33
CA VAL A 250 8.05 -6.62 -6.83
C VAL A 250 9.52 -6.26 -6.74
N TRP A 251 10.17 -6.60 -5.63
CA TRP A 251 11.58 -6.31 -5.37
C TRP A 251 12.27 -7.56 -4.83
N VAL A 252 13.33 -8.01 -5.51
CA VAL A 252 14.05 -9.24 -5.16
C VAL A 252 15.53 -8.99 -4.92
N GLN A 253 16.11 -9.74 -3.98
CA GLN A 253 17.53 -9.77 -3.68
C GLN A 253 17.99 -11.22 -3.45
N PRO A 254 19.18 -11.62 -3.95
CA PRO A 254 19.79 -12.90 -3.59
C PRO A 254 20.14 -12.95 -2.10
N THR A 255 19.95 -14.11 -1.46
CA THR A 255 20.19 -14.30 -0.02
C THR A 255 21.64 -14.02 0.40
N GLY A 256 22.60 -14.23 -0.50
CA GLY A 256 24.03 -13.98 -0.29
C GLY A 256 24.58 -12.72 -0.96
N SER A 257 23.72 -11.78 -1.40
CA SER A 257 24.20 -10.51 -1.94
C SER A 257 24.39 -9.48 -0.84
N ASP A 258 25.64 -9.06 -0.63
CA ASP A 258 26.05 -8.09 0.41
C ASP A 258 26.59 -6.76 -0.18
N SER A 259 26.61 -6.63 -1.52
CA SER A 259 27.09 -5.44 -2.21
C SER A 259 26.25 -5.11 -3.45
N VAL A 260 25.89 -3.83 -3.61
CA VAL A 260 25.19 -3.30 -4.78
C VAL A 260 26.02 -3.36 -6.07
N ASP A 261 27.34 -3.50 -5.97
CA ASP A 261 28.25 -3.55 -7.12
C ASP A 261 28.33 -4.96 -7.74
N GLU A 262 27.95 -6.00 -6.99
CA GLU A 262 27.99 -7.39 -7.44
C GLU A 262 26.74 -7.76 -8.24
N ARG A 263 26.74 -7.35 -9.51
CA ARG A 263 25.60 -7.56 -10.40
C ARG A 263 25.37 -9.04 -10.73
N VAL A 264 24.13 -9.46 -10.60
CA VAL A 264 23.65 -10.78 -11.03
C VAL A 264 22.37 -10.63 -11.86
N THR A 265 21.99 -11.66 -12.62
CA THR A 265 20.70 -11.62 -13.31
C THR A 265 19.55 -11.91 -12.35
N LEU A 266 18.59 -10.99 -12.29
CA LEU A 266 17.39 -11.10 -11.45
C LEU A 266 16.09 -11.22 -12.26
N SER A 267 16.17 -11.40 -13.57
CA SER A 267 14.98 -11.49 -14.42
C SER A 267 14.09 -12.68 -14.05
N THR A 268 14.68 -13.84 -13.75
CA THR A 268 13.93 -15.05 -13.35
C THR A 268 13.19 -14.88 -12.02
N PRO A 269 13.84 -14.49 -10.90
CA PRO A 269 13.14 -14.28 -9.63
C PRO A 269 12.12 -13.14 -9.70
N LEU A 270 12.37 -12.06 -10.47
CA LEU A 270 11.37 -11.01 -10.70
C LEU A 270 10.12 -11.53 -11.40
N VAL A 271 10.29 -12.29 -12.49
CA VAL A 271 9.15 -12.91 -13.20
C VAL A 271 8.41 -13.89 -12.30
N ALA A 272 9.11 -14.65 -11.46
CA ALA A 272 8.47 -15.57 -10.53
C ALA A 272 7.64 -14.84 -9.48
N LEU A 273 8.21 -13.84 -8.80
CA LEU A 273 7.49 -13.06 -7.77
C LEU A 273 6.37 -12.20 -8.37
N ALA A 274 6.49 -11.78 -9.62
CA ALA A 274 5.44 -11.04 -10.34
C ALA A 274 4.11 -11.81 -10.48
N ASN A 275 4.09 -13.13 -10.26
CA ASN A 275 2.85 -13.92 -10.17
C ASN A 275 2.01 -13.56 -8.93
N PHE A 276 2.53 -12.75 -7.99
CA PHE A 276 1.73 -12.16 -6.92
C PHE A 276 0.46 -11.43 -7.44
N ARG A 277 0.48 -10.97 -8.69
CA ARG A 277 -0.68 -10.33 -9.37
C ARG A 277 -1.75 -11.31 -9.89
N ASP A 278 -1.59 -12.62 -9.69
CA ASP A 278 -2.58 -13.65 -10.04
C ASP A 278 -4.02 -13.34 -9.62
N PRO A 279 -4.28 -12.74 -8.44
CA PRO A 279 -5.63 -12.31 -8.09
C PRO A 279 -6.23 -11.28 -9.07
N LEU A 280 -5.42 -10.35 -9.58
CA LEU A 280 -5.85 -9.33 -10.54
C LEU A 280 -6.12 -9.94 -11.92
N PHE A 281 -5.36 -10.96 -12.34
CA PHE A 281 -5.68 -11.71 -13.55
C PHE A 281 -7.03 -12.41 -13.44
N ARG A 282 -7.36 -13.00 -12.28
CA ARG A 282 -8.68 -13.60 -12.06
C ARG A 282 -9.79 -12.56 -12.16
N ARG A 283 -9.59 -11.38 -11.57
CA ARG A 283 -10.53 -10.25 -11.69
C ARG A 283 -10.77 -9.83 -13.14
N MET A 284 -9.72 -9.79 -13.97
CA MET A 284 -9.83 -9.47 -15.39
C MET A 284 -10.68 -10.50 -16.14
N ILE A 285 -10.39 -11.79 -15.95
CA ILE A 285 -11.10 -12.89 -16.63
C ILE A 285 -12.60 -12.86 -16.30
N GLU A 286 -12.95 -12.56 -15.04
CA GLU A 286 -14.35 -12.43 -14.62
C GLU A 286 -15.09 -11.31 -15.36
N TYR A 287 -14.43 -10.22 -15.75
CA TYR A 287 -15.04 -9.16 -16.57
C TYR A 287 -15.22 -9.56 -18.03
N ASP A 288 -14.24 -10.25 -18.62
CA ASP A 288 -14.31 -10.70 -20.02
C ASP A 288 -15.45 -11.74 -20.22
N ASP A 289 -15.69 -12.60 -19.23
CA ASP A 289 -16.79 -13.56 -19.24
C ASP A 289 -18.17 -12.89 -19.10
N ASP A 290 -18.27 -11.80 -18.33
CA ASP A 290 -19.53 -11.06 -18.14
C ASP A 290 -19.90 -10.22 -19.39
N ASP A 291 -18.93 -9.66 -20.13
CA ASP A 291 -19.19 -8.92 -21.37
C ASP A 291 -19.54 -9.85 -22.55
N SER A 292 -18.95 -11.06 -22.59
CA SER A 292 -19.25 -12.07 -23.60
C SER A 292 -20.57 -12.84 -23.36
N GLY A 293 -21.20 -12.70 -22.19
CA GLY A 293 -22.45 -13.36 -21.81
C GLY A 293 -23.74 -12.80 -22.44
N THR A 294 -23.66 -11.76 -23.28
CA THR A 294 -24.85 -11.10 -23.88
C THR A 294 -25.14 -11.50 -25.34
N GLU A 295 -24.69 -12.68 -25.80
CA GLU A 295 -25.27 -13.30 -27.00
C GLU A 295 -26.39 -14.28 -26.63
N SER A 296 -27.61 -13.76 -26.79
CA SER A 296 -28.87 -14.48 -26.65
C SER A 296 -28.89 -15.75 -27.50
N THR A 297 -28.87 -16.94 -26.87
CA THR A 297 -29.34 -18.15 -27.55
C THR A 297 -30.88 -18.18 -27.46
N GLU A 298 -31.51 -17.44 -28.37
CA GLU A 298 -32.93 -17.65 -28.70
C GLU A 298 -33.09 -19.04 -29.35
N GLY A 299 -33.74 -19.94 -28.61
CA GLY A 299 -34.69 -20.93 -29.09
C GLY A 299 -34.30 -21.82 -30.28
N THR A 300 -34.05 -23.09 -30.01
CA THR A 300 -34.64 -24.16 -30.82
C THR A 300 -35.08 -25.27 -29.89
N GLU A 301 -36.39 -25.32 -29.65
CA GLU A 301 -37.06 -26.55 -29.23
C GLU A 301 -36.84 -27.59 -30.34
N GLU A 302 -36.10 -28.67 -30.05
CA GLU A 302 -36.35 -29.93 -30.75
C GLU A 302 -36.27 -31.13 -29.81
N THR A 303 -37.43 -31.75 -29.70
CA THR A 303 -37.81 -33.05 -29.16
C THR A 303 -36.79 -34.21 -29.26
N GLY A 304 -36.52 -34.84 -28.12
CA GLY A 304 -36.72 -36.28 -27.86
C GLY A 304 -35.98 -37.33 -28.70
N GLY A 305 -35.05 -38.06 -28.06
CA GLY A 305 -34.57 -39.36 -28.53
C GLY A 305 -33.48 -39.97 -27.65
N GLU A 306 -33.81 -41.06 -26.94
CA GLU A 306 -32.95 -41.90 -26.10
C GLU A 306 -31.92 -42.76 -26.91
N PRO A 307 -31.00 -43.51 -26.25
CA PRO A 307 -29.60 -43.65 -26.66
C PRO A 307 -29.28 -45.00 -27.35
N GLY A 308 -28.10 -45.06 -28.00
CA GLY A 308 -27.55 -46.31 -28.53
C GLY A 308 -26.04 -46.30 -28.78
N THR A 309 -25.31 -46.99 -27.89
CA THR A 309 -24.33 -48.05 -28.20
C THR A 309 -23.02 -47.73 -28.96
N GLU A 310 -21.89 -47.78 -28.22
CA GLU A 310 -20.51 -48.07 -28.69
C GLU A 310 -20.37 -49.54 -29.22
N PRO A 311 -19.19 -50.10 -29.62
CA PRO A 311 -17.85 -49.53 -29.91
C PRO A 311 -17.24 -50.07 -31.24
N GLY A 312 -16.06 -49.57 -31.64
CA GLY A 312 -15.29 -50.14 -32.75
C GLY A 312 -13.81 -49.75 -32.71
N THR A 313 -13.00 -50.69 -32.22
CA THR A 313 -11.53 -50.74 -32.16
C THR A 313 -10.90 -50.88 -33.56
N GLU A 314 -9.77 -50.20 -33.83
CA GLU A 314 -8.69 -50.80 -34.63
C GLU A 314 -7.34 -50.09 -34.42
N GLU A 315 -6.30 -50.93 -34.28
CA GLU A 315 -4.90 -50.59 -34.01
C GLU A 315 -4.10 -50.27 -35.30
N VAL A 316 -3.26 -49.22 -35.24
CA VAL A 316 -1.79 -49.12 -35.57
C VAL A 316 -1.23 -50.10 -36.62
N PRO A 317 -0.42 -49.72 -37.66
CA PRO A 317 0.90 -49.10 -37.45
C PRO A 317 1.54 -48.17 -38.52
N GLY A 318 2.35 -47.23 -38.02
CA GLY A 318 3.73 -46.87 -38.43
C GLY A 318 4.03 -46.37 -39.85
N GLU A 319 4.62 -45.17 -39.96
CA GLU A 319 5.86 -44.92 -40.74
C GLU A 319 6.46 -43.53 -40.43
N VAL A 320 7.78 -43.45 -40.27
CA VAL A 320 8.63 -42.25 -40.22
C VAL A 320 9.64 -42.44 -41.36
N PRO A 321 9.80 -41.50 -42.32
CA PRO A 321 10.82 -40.41 -42.23
C PRO A 321 10.30 -39.09 -42.84
N GLY A 322 10.65 -37.89 -42.40
CA GLY A 322 11.98 -37.32 -42.20
C GLY A 322 12.25 -36.34 -43.35
N GLU A 323 12.21 -35.02 -43.12
CA GLU A 323 12.93 -34.05 -43.97
C GLU A 323 13.10 -32.72 -43.23
N GLN A 324 14.37 -32.29 -43.16
CA GLN A 324 14.81 -30.99 -42.66
C GLN A 324 14.80 -29.98 -43.81
N GLU A 325 14.13 -28.84 -43.62
CA GLU A 325 14.42 -27.58 -44.30
C GLU A 325 14.55 -26.55 -43.17
N GLY A 326 15.64 -25.82 -42.96
CA GLY A 326 16.47 -25.10 -43.93
C GLY A 326 16.35 -23.61 -43.58
N LEU A 327 16.99 -23.19 -42.47
CA LEU A 327 17.04 -21.80 -42.01
C LEU A 327 18.02 -20.98 -42.88
N PRO A 328 17.62 -19.81 -43.41
CA PRO A 328 18.55 -18.93 -44.13
C PRO A 328 19.31 -17.98 -43.19
N GLY A 329 20.64 -18.12 -43.23
CA GLY A 329 21.60 -17.01 -43.39
C GLY A 329 21.76 -15.99 -42.26
N GLU A 330 22.75 -16.20 -41.41
CA GLU A 330 23.40 -15.14 -40.64
C GLU A 330 24.21 -14.23 -41.58
N GLU A 331 23.93 -12.92 -41.54
CA GLU A 331 24.65 -11.89 -42.27
C GLU A 331 25.81 -11.38 -41.40
N GLU A 332 27.03 -11.56 -41.90
CA GLU A 332 28.29 -11.22 -41.25
C GLU A 332 28.53 -9.70 -41.26
N ILE A 333 28.51 -9.06 -40.08
CA ILE A 333 28.80 -7.63 -39.93
C ILE A 333 30.32 -7.40 -39.89
N PRO A 334 30.89 -6.54 -40.77
CA PRO A 334 32.33 -6.27 -40.80
C PRO A 334 32.77 -5.36 -39.64
N VAL A 335 33.85 -5.78 -38.97
CA VAL A 335 34.55 -5.03 -37.92
C VAL A 335 35.42 -3.92 -38.55
N PRO A 336 35.32 -2.65 -38.11
CA PRO A 336 36.20 -1.59 -38.58
C PRO A 336 37.62 -1.70 -37.99
N PRO A 337 38.66 -1.24 -38.71
CA PRO A 337 40.05 -1.30 -38.23
C PRO A 337 40.28 -0.32 -37.07
N ALA A 338 41.10 -0.77 -36.11
CA ALA A 338 41.55 0.03 -34.98
C ALA A 338 42.53 1.14 -35.43
N GLU A 339 42.29 2.36 -34.95
CA GLU A 339 43.29 3.45 -34.84
C GLU A 339 43.54 3.77 -33.36
#